data_AF-Q0CFB3-F1
#
_entry.id   AF-Q0CFB3-F1
#
_cell.length_a   1.000
_cell.length_b   1.000
_cell.length_c   1.000
_cell.angle_alpha   90.00
_cell.angle_beta   90.00
_cell.angle_gamma   90.00
#
_symmetry.space_group_name_H-M   'P 1'
#
loop_
_entity.id
_entity.type
_entity.pdbx_description
1 polymer ?
#
loop_
_entity_poly.entity_id
_entity_poly.type
_entity_poly.pdbx_seq_one_letter_code
_entity_poly.pdbx_strand_id
1 'polypeptide(L)'
;MRRLFEGFLTNEDDMTCQQIDALGPLPAEWEEAWAAHRNKLAEDGQPFKRAQYLPWDDLFERRVRRPRIEEGMSPLEPSERDALFAMLRSMLSFRPEHRPSAQQVLESEWTVKWALPEYERIGKTQQ
;
A
#
# COMPACT_ATOMS: atom_id res chain seq x y z
N MET A 1 2.76 -15.49 11.15
CA MET A 1 2.68 -14.05 10.83
C MET A 1 2.71 -13.93 9.31
N ARG A 2 1.57 -13.63 8.65
CA ARG A 2 1.46 -13.54 7.17
C ARG A 2 1.75 -12.11 6.70
N ARG A 3 2.24 -11.96 5.47
CA ARG A 3 2.73 -10.68 4.93
C ARG A 3 1.64 -9.96 4.12
N LEU A 4 1.69 -8.63 4.10
CA LEU A 4 0.90 -7.77 3.23
C LEU A 4 1.59 -7.72 1.84
N PHE A 5 0.82 -7.89 0.76
CA PHE A 5 1.19 -8.08 -0.64
C PHE A 5 1.92 -9.38 -1.01
N GLU A 6 1.78 -10.46 -0.23
CA GLU A 6 2.28 -11.78 -0.61
C GLU A 6 1.24 -12.52 -1.45
N GLY A 7 1.34 -12.47 -2.78
CA GLY A 7 0.42 -13.18 -3.70
C GLY A 7 0.58 -14.71 -3.68
N PHE A 8 1.54 -15.23 -2.92
CA PHE A 8 1.78 -16.67 -2.77
C PHE A 8 1.01 -17.17 -1.55
N LEU A 9 -0.05 -17.96 -1.76
CA LEU A 9 -0.93 -18.51 -0.73
C LEU A 9 -1.83 -17.50 0.01
N THR A 10 -2.20 -16.40 -0.65
CA THR A 10 -3.27 -15.50 -0.18
C THR A 10 -4.57 -15.78 -0.94
N ASN A 11 -5.69 -15.82 -0.21
CA ASN A 11 -7.03 -15.85 -0.80
C ASN A 11 -7.59 -14.42 -0.90
N GLU A 12 -8.78 -14.28 -1.49
CA GLU A 12 -9.43 -12.98 -1.68
C GLU A 12 -9.67 -12.25 -0.34
N ASP A 13 -9.94 -12.99 0.74
CA ASP A 13 -10.11 -12.45 2.09
C ASP A 13 -8.80 -11.89 2.67
N ASP A 14 -7.71 -12.62 2.50
CA ASP A 14 -6.37 -12.19 2.92
C ASP A 14 -6.01 -10.88 2.22
N MET A 15 -6.28 -10.78 0.92
CA MET A 15 -6.04 -9.55 0.14
C MET A 15 -6.95 -8.40 0.58
N THR A 16 -8.22 -8.67 0.87
CA THR A 16 -9.16 -7.65 1.33
C THR A 16 -8.78 -7.10 2.70
N CYS A 17 -8.37 -7.97 3.64
CA CYS A 17 -7.87 -7.55 4.95
C CYS A 17 -6.63 -6.66 4.83
N GLN A 18 -5.71 -7.03 3.93
CA GLN A 18 -4.50 -6.25 3.65
C GLN A 18 -4.82 -4.86 3.09
N GLN A 19 -5.79 -4.77 2.17
CA GLN A 19 -6.25 -3.50 1.63
C GLN A 19 -6.91 -2.65 2.71
N ILE A 20 -7.72 -3.24 3.59
CA ILE A 20 -8.33 -2.52 4.71
C ILE A 20 -7.26 -1.96 5.65
N ASP A 21 -6.26 -2.76 6.00
CA ASP A 21 -5.18 -2.34 6.89
C ASP A 21 -4.31 -1.22 6.28
N ALA A 22 -4.23 -1.14 4.94
CA ALA A 22 -3.46 -0.12 4.22
C ALA A 22 -4.25 1.17 3.90
N LEU A 23 -5.52 1.03 3.52
CA LEU A 23 -6.34 2.11 2.93
C LEU A 23 -7.48 2.57 3.85
N GLY A 24 -7.78 1.81 4.90
CA GLY A 24 -8.95 2.03 5.76
C GLY A 24 -10.15 1.19 5.32
N PRO A 25 -11.34 1.44 5.90
CA PRO A 25 -12.53 0.62 5.67
C PRO A 25 -12.95 0.60 4.19
N LEU A 26 -13.54 -0.53 3.78
CA LEU A 26 -14.14 -0.66 2.45
C LEU A 26 -15.31 0.32 2.27
N PRO A 27 -15.68 0.68 1.03
CA PRO A 27 -16.98 1.26 0.75
C PRO A 27 -18.10 0.36 1.29
N ALA A 28 -19.16 0.96 1.83
CA ALA A 28 -20.23 0.23 2.53
C ALA A 28 -20.84 -0.90 1.68
N GLU A 29 -21.06 -0.65 0.39
CA GLU A 29 -21.61 -1.66 -0.53
C GLU A 29 -20.69 -2.88 -0.70
N TRP A 30 -19.37 -2.69 -0.59
CA TRP A 30 -18.37 -3.75 -0.73
C TRP A 30 -18.16 -4.47 0.59
N GLU A 31 -18.29 -3.76 1.72
CA GLU A 31 -18.25 -4.38 3.04
C GLU A 31 -19.40 -5.38 3.21
N GLU A 32 -20.62 -5.03 2.77
CA GLU A 32 -21.77 -5.94 2.79
C GLU A 32 -21.54 -7.17 1.89
N ALA A 33 -21.07 -6.95 0.66
CA ALA A 33 -20.77 -8.04 -0.27
C ALA A 33 -19.67 -8.97 0.28
N TRP A 34 -18.63 -8.40 0.87
CA TRP A 34 -17.54 -9.16 1.49
C TRP A 34 -18.00 -9.93 2.72
N ALA A 35 -18.84 -9.33 3.58
CA ALA A 35 -19.46 -10.03 4.70
C ALA A 35 -20.32 -11.21 4.25
N ALA A 36 -21.12 -11.04 3.19
CA ALA A 36 -21.92 -12.12 2.61
C ALA A 36 -21.05 -13.25 2.03
N HIS A 37 -19.93 -12.91 1.38
CA HIS A 37 -18.96 -13.90 0.90
C HIS A 37 -18.35 -14.71 2.05
N ARG A 38 -17.90 -14.04 3.11
CA ARG A 38 -17.35 -14.70 4.31
C ARG A 38 -18.36 -15.60 5.02
N ASN A 39 -19.63 -15.20 5.07
CA ASN A 39 -20.67 -16.02 5.69
C ASN A 39 -20.91 -17.32 4.91
N LYS A 40 -20.83 -17.29 3.57
CA LYS A 40 -20.91 -18.51 2.75
C LYS A 40 -19.73 -19.45 2.97
N LEU A 41 -18.52 -18.90 3.14
CA LEU A 41 -17.30 -19.66 3.47
C LEU A 41 -17.30 -20.24 4.90
N ALA A 42 -18.13 -19.70 5.80
CA ALA A 42 -18.24 -20.16 7.17
C ALA A 42 -19.28 -21.29 7.35
N GLU A 43 -20.09 -21.62 6.32
CA GLU A 43 -21.01 -22.77 6.33
C GLU A 43 -20.26 -24.10 6.54
N ASP A 44 -18.96 -24.11 6.27
CA ASP A 44 -17.97 -25.16 6.51
C ASP A 44 -17.71 -25.42 8.01
N GLY A 45 -18.28 -24.61 8.91
CA GLY A 45 -18.23 -24.79 10.37
C GLY A 45 -16.98 -24.26 11.07
N GLN A 46 -16.07 -23.58 10.35
CA GLN A 46 -14.90 -22.94 10.95
C GLN A 46 -15.10 -21.42 11.11
N PRO A 47 -14.93 -20.86 12.32
CA PRO A 47 -15.00 -19.41 12.51
C PRO A 47 -13.88 -18.72 11.74
N PHE A 48 -14.25 -17.78 10.86
CA PHE A 48 -13.29 -16.94 10.17
C PHE A 48 -12.50 -16.09 11.17
N LYS A 49 -11.18 -16.30 11.22
CA LYS A 49 -10.26 -15.44 11.97
C LYS A 49 -9.64 -14.45 11.01
N ARG A 50 -9.97 -13.17 11.17
CA ARG A 50 -9.28 -12.08 10.45
C ARG A 50 -7.77 -12.23 10.67
N ALA A 51 -7.04 -12.43 9.58
CA ALA A 51 -5.59 -12.40 9.64
C ALA A 51 -5.17 -11.01 10.11
N GLN A 52 -4.42 -10.95 11.21
CA GLN A 52 -3.83 -9.70 11.68
C GLN A 52 -2.55 -9.49 10.89
N TYR A 53 -2.57 -8.50 9.99
CA TYR A 53 -1.37 -8.07 9.31
C TYR A 53 -0.64 -7.01 10.13
N LEU A 54 0.64 -6.86 9.84
CA LEU A 54 1.40 -5.76 10.40
C LEU A 54 0.87 -4.44 9.82
N PRO A 55 0.80 -3.37 10.62
CA PRO A 55 0.47 -2.04 10.14
C PRO A 55 1.34 -1.65 8.94
N TRP A 56 0.76 -0.86 8.04
CA TRP A 56 1.43 -0.33 6.85
C TRP A 56 2.79 0.30 7.17
N ASP A 57 2.88 1.09 8.23
CA ASP A 57 4.11 1.76 8.67
C ASP A 57 5.21 0.76 9.07
N ASP A 58 4.86 -0.26 9.84
CA ASP A 58 5.80 -1.31 10.28
C ASP A 58 6.32 -2.14 9.11
N LEU A 59 5.47 -2.37 8.12
CA LEU A 59 5.85 -3.07 6.90
C LEU A 59 6.81 -2.24 6.06
N PHE A 60 6.52 -0.96 5.88
CA PHE A 60 7.40 -0.05 5.17
C PHE A 60 8.77 0.04 5.85
N GLU A 61 8.79 0.17 7.17
CA GLU A 61 10.04 0.18 7.93
C GLU A 61 10.85 -1.08 7.68
N ARG A 62 10.22 -2.25 7.81
CA ARG A 62 10.90 -3.54 7.68
C ARG A 62 11.29 -3.91 6.25
N ARG A 63 10.52 -3.50 5.25
CA ARG A 63 10.67 -3.96 3.86
C ARG A 63 11.30 -2.94 2.93
N VAL A 64 11.25 -1.66 3.27
CA VAL A 64 11.77 -0.59 2.42
C VAL A 64 12.88 0.13 3.15
N ARG A 65 12.60 0.72 4.33
CA ARG A 65 13.57 1.60 4.99
C ARG A 65 14.78 0.84 5.52
N ARG A 66 14.59 -0.20 6.32
CA ARG A 66 15.69 -0.99 6.89
C ARG A 66 16.60 -1.63 5.82
N PRO A 67 16.09 -2.35 4.81
CA PRO A 67 16.95 -2.93 3.78
C PRO A 67 17.74 -1.88 3.02
N ARG A 68 17.15 -0.72 2.71
CA ARG A 68 17.87 0.39 2.05
C ARG A 68 19.05 0.89 2.90
N ILE A 69 18.85 1.05 4.21
CA ILE A 69 19.93 1.45 5.13
C ILE A 69 21.00 0.37 5.22
N GLU A 70 20.60 -0.90 5.32
CA GLU A 70 21.50 -2.06 5.38
C GLU A 70 22.37 -2.16 4.10
N GLU A 71 21.84 -1.75 2.95
CA GLU A 71 22.54 -1.65 1.65
C GLU A 71 23.29 -0.31 1.45
N GLY A 72 23.36 0.55 2.48
CA GLY A 72 24.10 1.82 2.43
C GLY A 72 23.43 2.92 1.59
N MET A 73 22.16 2.78 1.23
CA MET A 73 21.39 3.83 0.57
C MET A 73 20.96 4.91 1.59
N SER A 74 20.75 6.12 1.10
CA SER A 74 20.20 7.20 1.93
C SER A 74 18.84 6.82 2.50
N PRO A 75 18.62 7.07 3.81
CA PRO A 75 17.33 6.79 4.45
C PRO A 75 16.25 7.70 3.86
N LEU A 76 15.02 7.20 3.84
CA LEU A 76 13.86 8.05 3.56
C LEU A 76 13.58 8.91 4.79
N GLU A 77 13.61 10.23 4.61
CA GLU A 77 13.26 11.17 5.67
C GLU A 77 11.75 11.07 5.98
N PRO A 78 11.32 11.39 7.22
CA PRO A 78 9.91 11.27 7.60
C PRO A 78 8.96 12.05 6.68
N SER A 79 9.35 13.25 6.24
CA SER A 79 8.54 14.08 5.33
C SER A 79 8.40 13.46 3.94
N GLU A 80 9.47 12.88 3.41
CA GLU A 80 9.45 12.16 2.14
C GLU A 80 8.55 10.93 2.22
N ARG A 81 8.67 10.16 3.32
CA ARG A 81 7.82 8.99 3.57
C ARG A 81 6.35 9.38 3.61
N ASP A 82 6.00 10.43 4.34
CA ASP A 82 4.61 10.85 4.50
C ASP A 82 4.01 11.33 3.17
N ALA A 83 4.80 12.08 2.38
CA ALA A 83 4.40 12.48 1.02
C ALA A 83 4.24 11.28 0.08
N LEU A 84 5.16 10.30 0.14
CA LEU A 84 5.08 9.05 -0.63
C LEU A 84 3.81 8.27 -0.27
N PHE A 85 3.49 8.16 1.02
CA PHE A 85 2.30 7.47 1.49
C PHE A 85 1.02 8.17 1.08
N ALA A 86 0.97 9.50 1.17
CA ALA A 86 -0.17 10.27 0.69
C ALA A 86 -0.43 10.01 -0.80
N MET A 87 0.63 10.07 -1.62
CA MET A 87 0.55 9.76 -3.05
C MET A 87 0.06 8.33 -3.29
N LEU A 88 0.71 7.31 -2.72
CA LEU A 88 0.34 5.91 -2.92
C LEU A 88 -1.09 5.60 -2.45
N ARG A 89 -1.51 6.11 -1.29
CA ARG A 89 -2.89 5.91 -0.80
C ARG A 89 -3.93 6.50 -1.74
N SER A 90 -3.67 7.70 -2.30
CA SER A 90 -4.58 8.28 -3.29
C SER A 90 -4.67 7.45 -4.57
N MET A 91 -3.54 6.95 -5.08
CA MET A 91 -3.47 6.07 -6.26
C MET A 91 -4.19 4.74 -6.04
N LEU A 92 -4.20 4.23 -4.82
CA LEU A 92 -4.78 2.95 -4.44
C LEU A 92 -6.23 3.06 -3.93
N SER A 93 -6.86 4.22 -4.07
CA SER A 93 -8.26 4.43 -3.67
C SER A 93 -9.18 3.32 -4.22
N PHE A 94 -10.05 2.79 -3.36
CA PHE A 94 -10.97 1.70 -3.70
C PHE A 94 -11.76 2.00 -4.97
N ARG A 95 -12.45 3.16 -4.98
CA ARG A 95 -13.17 3.64 -6.16
C ARG A 95 -12.20 4.17 -7.22
N PRO A 96 -12.24 3.64 -8.45
CA PRO A 96 -11.40 4.13 -9.55
C PRO A 96 -11.58 5.63 -9.80
N GLU A 97 -12.78 6.17 -9.62
CA GLU A 97 -13.13 7.57 -9.87
C GLU A 97 -12.47 8.53 -8.87
N HIS A 98 -12.03 8.02 -7.71
CA HIS A 98 -11.29 8.80 -6.71
C HIS A 98 -9.78 8.74 -6.92
N ARG A 99 -9.28 7.94 -7.86
CA ARG A 99 -7.85 7.84 -8.13
C ARG A 99 -7.37 9.05 -8.94
N PRO A 100 -6.18 9.59 -8.63
CA PRO A 100 -5.60 10.66 -9.41
C PRO A 100 -5.28 10.20 -10.84
N SER A 101 -5.34 11.14 -11.78
CA SER A 101 -4.79 10.94 -13.12
C SER A 101 -3.26 10.84 -13.08
N ALA A 102 -2.65 10.33 -14.15
CA ALA A 102 -1.19 10.31 -14.27
C ALA A 102 -0.57 11.71 -14.12
N GLN A 103 -1.23 12.75 -14.64
CA GLN A 103 -0.78 14.13 -14.49
C GLN A 103 -0.78 14.57 -13.02
N GLN A 104 -1.87 14.29 -12.27
CA GLN A 104 -1.95 14.64 -10.85
C GLN A 104 -0.91 13.90 -10.00
N VAL A 105 -0.54 12.67 -10.37
CA VAL A 105 0.55 11.93 -9.70
C VAL A 105 1.91 12.59 -9.96
N LEU A 106 2.15 13.04 -11.19
CA LEU A 106 3.38 13.78 -11.54
C LEU A 106 3.48 15.12 -10.82
N GLU A 107 2.35 15.76 -10.56
CA GLU A 107 2.25 17.03 -9.82
C GLU A 107 2.19 16.84 -8.30
N SER A 108 2.18 15.60 -7.80
CA SER A 108 2.13 15.33 -6.36
C SER A 108 3.39 15.83 -5.65
N GLU A 109 3.25 16.15 -4.35
CA GLU A 109 4.35 16.65 -3.53
C GLU A 109 5.57 15.71 -3.58
N TRP A 110 5.33 14.40 -3.48
CA TRP A 110 6.42 13.43 -3.50
C TRP A 110 7.20 13.47 -4.83
N THR A 111 6.48 13.47 -5.94
CA THR A 111 7.10 13.48 -7.27
C THR A 111 7.89 14.77 -7.52
N VAL A 112 7.31 15.93 -7.20
CA VAL A 112 7.92 17.23 -7.48
C VAL A 112 9.15 17.49 -6.59
N LYS A 113 9.09 17.14 -5.30
CA LYS A 113 10.17 17.47 -4.35
C LYS A 113 11.29 16.43 -4.32
N TRP A 114 11.01 15.15 -4.57
CA TRP A 114 11.99 14.07 -4.43
C TRP A 114 12.22 13.28 -5.73
N ALA A 115 11.18 12.83 -6.41
CA ALA A 115 11.35 11.91 -7.54
C ALA A 115 11.93 12.57 -8.81
N LEU A 116 11.38 13.71 -9.24
CA LEU A 116 11.83 14.42 -10.45
C LEU A 116 13.26 14.97 -10.30
N PRO A 117 13.64 15.63 -9.19
CA PRO A 117 15.02 16.09 -9.02
C PRO A 117 16.04 14.93 -9.10
N GLU A 118 15.72 13.78 -8.50
CA GLU A 118 16.59 12.62 -8.54
C GLU A 118 16.67 12.00 -9.95
N TYR A 119 15.54 11.92 -10.65
CA TYR A 119 15.50 11.48 -12.05
C TYR A 119 16.38 12.35 -12.96
N GLU A 120 16.28 13.68 -12.85
CA GLU A 120 17.10 14.61 -13.61
C GLU A 120 18.60 14.48 -13.27
N ARG A 121 18.92 14.28 -12.00
CA ARG A 121 20.30 14.10 -11.54
C ARG A 121 20.93 12.84 -12.15
N ILE A 122 20.19 11.74 -12.16
CA ILE A 122 20.63 10.47 -12.76
C ILE A 122 20.82 10.64 -14.27
N GLY A 123 19.86 11.28 -14.96
CA GLY A 123 19.96 11.54 -16.40
C GLY A 123 21.18 12.38 -16.78
N LYS A 124 21.54 13.39 -15.98
CA LYS A 124 22.75 14.21 -16.18
C LYS A 124 24.06 13.48 -15.86
N THR A 125 24.01 12.42 -15.06
CA THR A 125 25.19 11.62 -14.67
C THR A 125 25.49 10.52 -15.71
N GLN A 126 24.55 10.23 -16.61
CA GLN A 126 24.67 9.23 -17.67
C GLN A 126 25.01 9.83 -19.06
N GLN A 127 25.15 11.16 -19.15
CA GLN A 127 25.67 11.89 -20.32
C GLN A 127 27.13 12.30 -20.08
#